data_AF-A0A350WNP1-F1
#
_entry.id   AF-A0A350WNP1-F1
#
_cell.length_a   1.000
_cell.length_b   1.000
_cell.length_c   1.000
_cell.angle_alpha   90.00
_cell.angle_beta   90.00
_cell.angle_gamma   90.00
#
_symmetry.space_group_name_H-M   'P 1'
#
loop_
_entity.id
_entity.type
_entity.pdbx_description
1 polymer ?
#
loop_
_entity_poly.entity_id
_entity_poly.type
_entity_poly.pdbx_seq_one_letter_code
_entity_poly.pdbx_strand_id
1 'polypeptide(L)' 'DSIQFYWEVIAKDTIAEKATLNFRRVPAELQCMTCFHTYRPTDKELICPQCKGVGAKIIAGEEFVLESIDVE' A
#
# COMPACT_ATOMS: atom_id res chain seq x y z
N ASP A 1 3.84 -5.09 10.46
CA ASP A 1 4.30 -5.85 11.63
C ASP A 1 4.24 -7.35 11.38
N SER A 2 3.11 -7.91 10.95
CA SER A 2 3.02 -9.36 10.63
C SER A 2 4.04 -9.83 9.58
N ILE A 3 4.30 -9.04 8.53
CA ILE A 3 5.28 -9.42 7.48
C ILE A 3 6.69 -9.53 8.07
N GLN A 4 7.13 -8.52 8.83
CA GLN A 4 8.44 -8.52 9.50
C GLN A 4 8.58 -9.72 10.44
N PHE A 5 7.54 -10.01 11.23
CA PHE A 5 7.51 -11.15 12.14
C PHE A 5 7.70 -12.49 11.40
N TYR A 6 6.95 -12.72 10.31
CA TYR A 6 7.09 -13.95 9.55
C TYR A 6 8.43 -14.03 8.79
N TRP A 7 8.97 -12.90 8.35
CA TRP A 7 10.29 -12.84 7.72
C TRP A 7 11.39 -13.38 8.63
N GLU A 8 11.42 -12.94 9.89
CA GLU A 8 12.40 -13.42 10.88
C GLU A 8 12.37 -14.94 11.07
N VAL A 9 11.20 -15.56 10.94
CA VAL A 9 11.04 -17.01 11.04
C VAL A 9 11.55 -17.72 9.80
N ILE A 10 11.18 -17.25 8.60
CA ILE A 10 11.52 -17.95 7.34
C ILE A 10 12.95 -17.68 6.87
N ALA A 11 13.55 -16.56 7.27
CA ALA A 11 14.89 -16.18 6.87
C ALA A 11 15.98 -16.86 7.71
N LYS A 12 15.62 -17.40 8.88
CA LYS A 12 16.54 -18.07 9.80
C LYS A 12 17.29 -19.22 9.11
N ASP A 13 18.58 -19.36 9.40
CA ASP A 13 19.46 -20.39 8.84
C ASP A 13 19.58 -20.33 7.31
N THR A 14 19.31 -19.17 6.71
CA THR A 14 19.53 -18.88 5.28
C THR A 14 20.52 -17.72 5.09
N ILE A 15 20.98 -17.50 3.85
CA ILE A 15 21.78 -16.32 3.50
C ILE A 15 21.07 -14.99 3.77
N ALA A 16 19.74 -15.00 3.90
CA ALA A 16 18.91 -13.82 4.13
C ALA A 16 18.62 -13.55 5.62
N GLU A 17 19.18 -14.32 6.56
CA GLU A 17 18.87 -14.21 8.00
C GLU A 17 19.08 -12.80 8.56
N LYS A 18 20.04 -12.06 8.01
CA LYS A 18 20.36 -10.68 8.40
C LYS A 18 19.86 -9.62 7.41
N ALA A 19 19.04 -10.02 6.44
CA ALA A 19 18.48 -9.09 5.46
C ALA A 19 17.51 -8.11 6.14
N THR A 20 17.57 -6.85 5.72
CA THR A 20 16.68 -5.80 6.22
C THR A 20 15.51 -5.60 5.26
N LEU A 21 14.28 -5.65 5.78
CA LEU A 21 13.09 -5.32 5.00
C LEU A 21 12.79 -3.82 5.06
N ASN A 22 12.84 -3.16 3.90
CA ASN A 22 12.47 -1.76 3.76
C ASN A 22 11.05 -1.64 3.19
N PHE A 23 10.11 -1.16 4.01
CA PHE A 23 8.71 -0.99 3.59
C PHE A 23 8.42 0.44 3.13
N ARG A 24 8.12 0.59 1.84
CA ARG A 24 7.51 1.80 1.30
C ARG A 24 5.98 1.68 1.37
N ARG A 25 5.34 2.49 2.22
CA ARG A 25 3.88 2.52 2.34
C ARG A 25 3.32 3.53 1.34
N VAL A 26 2.47 3.05 0.43
CA VAL A 26 1.74 3.91 -0.51
C VAL A 26 0.35 4.19 0.09
N PRO A 27 -0.01 5.45 0.33
CA PRO A 27 -1.33 5.78 0.84
C PRO A 27 -2.41 5.52 -0.22
N ALA A 28 -3.58 5.08 0.21
CA ALA A 28 -4.74 4.93 -0.67
C ALA A 28 -5.13 6.27 -1.31
N GLU A 29 -5.35 6.25 -2.62
CA GLU A 29 -5.81 7.40 -3.38
C GLU A 29 -6.96 6.97 -4.29
N LEU A 30 -8.03 7.76 -4.26
CA LEU A 30 -9.27 7.50 -4.98
C LEU A 30 -9.53 8.60 -6.00
N GLN A 31 -10.05 8.22 -7.15
CA GLN A 31 -10.59 9.14 -8.15
C GLN A 31 -12.11 9.03 -8.19
N CYS A 32 -12.81 10.15 -8.01
CA CYS A 32 -14.26 10.18 -8.20
C CYS A 32 -14.62 9.96 -9.66
N MET A 33 -15.56 9.05 -9.93
CA MET A 33 -16.00 8.73 -11.30
C MET A 33 -17.02 9.73 -11.87
N THR A 34 -17.49 10.68 -11.06
CA THR A 34 -18.45 11.72 -11.48
C THR A 34 -17.77 13.04 -11.82
N CYS A 35 -16.86 13.51 -10.96
CA CYS A 35 -16.20 14.81 -11.13
C CYS A 35 -14.69 14.73 -11.33
N PHE A 36 -14.12 13.52 -11.35
CA PHE A 36 -12.68 13.25 -11.51
C PHE A 36 -11.75 13.87 -10.46
N HIS A 37 -12.31 14.41 -9.37
CA HIS A 37 -11.53 14.85 -8.23
C HIS A 37 -10.81 13.66 -7.59
N THR A 38 -9.52 13.85 -7.29
CA THR A 38 -8.69 12.85 -6.65
C THR A 38 -8.53 13.19 -5.18
N TYR A 39 -8.76 12.21 -4.31
CA TYR A 39 -8.80 12.41 -2.87
C TYR A 39 -8.34 11.16 -2.12
N ARG A 40 -7.90 11.35 -0.87
CA ARG A 40 -7.58 10.24 0.03
C ARG A 40 -8.83 9.90 0.87
N PRO A 41 -9.16 8.62 1.05
CA PRO A 41 -10.27 8.24 1.91
C PRO A 41 -9.92 8.54 3.37
N THR A 42 -10.70 9.39 4.02
CA THR A 42 -10.68 9.56 5.48
C THR A 42 -11.75 8.65 6.08
N ASP A 43 -11.42 7.92 7.15
CA ASP A 43 -12.39 7.14 7.95
C ASP A 43 -13.27 6.15 7.16
N LYS A 44 -12.72 5.57 6.08
CA LYS A 44 -13.41 4.62 5.18
C LYS A 44 -14.55 5.25 4.35
N GLU A 45 -14.67 6.57 4.29
CA GLU A 45 -15.62 7.22 3.42
C GLU A 45 -15.14 7.19 1.96
N LEU A 46 -15.93 6.56 1.09
CA LEU A 46 -15.73 6.53 -0.37
C LEU A 46 -16.52 7.64 -1.08
N ILE A 47 -17.14 8.54 -0.32
CA ILE A 47 -17.95 9.63 -0.86
C ILE A 47 -17.00 10.76 -1.28
N CYS A 48 -17.14 11.21 -2.52
CA CYS A 48 -16.32 12.31 -3.01
C CYS A 48 -16.58 13.59 -2.18
N PRO A 49 -15.54 14.23 -1.61
CA PRO A 49 -15.72 15.42 -0.80
C PRO A 49 -16.23 16.62 -1.63
N GLN A 50 -15.93 16.63 -2.94
CA GLN A 50 -16.25 17.74 -3.85
C GLN A 50 -17.70 17.68 -4.39
N CYS A 51 -18.18 16.53 -4.85
CA CYS A 51 -19.49 16.40 -5.50
C CYS A 51 -20.49 15.49 -4.77
N LYS A 52 -20.06 14.85 -3.66
CA LYS A 52 -20.86 13.86 -2.90
C LYS A 52 -21.27 12.61 -3.69
N GLY A 53 -20.65 12.35 -4.84
CA GLY A 53 -20.82 11.12 -5.60
C GLY A 53 -20.23 9.90 -4.89
N VAL A 54 -20.83 8.72 -5.11
CA VAL A 54 -20.49 7.45 -4.45
C VAL A 54 -19.57 6.56 -5.31
N GLY A 55 -19.40 6.88 -6.59
CA GLY A 55 -18.49 6.15 -7.48
C GLY A 55 -17.04 6.62 -7.34
N ALA A 56 -16.15 5.72 -6.93
CA ALA A 56 -14.72 5.97 -6.84
C ALA A 56 -13.90 4.80 -7.43
N LYS A 57 -12.82 5.14 -8.13
CA LYS A 57 -11.80 4.20 -8.60
C LYS A 57 -10.58 4.32 -7.70
N ILE A 58 -10.04 3.21 -7.23
CA ILE A 58 -8.74 3.19 -6.54
C ILE A 58 -7.65 3.39 -7.59
N ILE A 59 -6.75 4.35 -7.36
CA ILE A 59 -5.66 4.67 -8.27
C ILE A 59 -4.27 4.50 -7.65
N ALA A 60 -4.20 4.39 -6.31
CA ALA A 60 -2.99 4.04 -5.56
C ALA A 60 -3.37 3.42 -4.21
N GLY A 61 -2.44 2.72 -3.57
CA GLY A 61 -2.60 2.09 -2.24
C GLY A 61 -3.01 0.61 -2.28
N GLU A 62 -3.03 -0.01 -3.46
CA GLU A 62 -3.22 -1.46 -3.65
C GLU A 62 -1.90 -2.17 -3.99
N GLU A 63 -0.77 -1.46 -3.88
CA GLU A 63 0.54 -2.01 -4.18
C GLU A 63 0.97 -3.01 -3.09
N PHE A 64 1.19 -4.25 -3.51
CA PHE A 64 1.85 -5.27 -2.70
C PHE A 64 2.82 -6.05 -3.59
N VAL A 65 3.98 -5.44 -3.82
CA VAL A 65 4.99 -5.93 -4.77
C VAL A 65 6.39 -5.79 -4.18
N LEU A 66 7.31 -6.64 -4.64
CA LEU A 66 8.74 -6.51 -4.36
C LEU A 66 9.36 -5.55 -5.39
N GLU A 67 9.86 -4.41 -4.93
CA GLU A 67 10.42 -3.38 -5.82
C GLU A 67 11.87 -3.66 -6.20
N SER A 68 12.70 -4.08 -5.25
CA SER A 68 14.10 -4.39 -5.46
C SER A 68 14.60 -5.42 -4.45
N ILE A 69 15.71 -6.08 -4.81
CA ILE A 69 16.53 -6.89 -3.91
C ILE A 69 17.97 -6.45 -4.14
N ASP A 70 18.64 -6.01 -3.08
CA ASP A 70 20.07 -5.71 -3.09
C ASP A 70 20.84 -6.89 -2.48
N VAL A 71 21.82 -7.41 -3.21
CA VAL A 71 22.65 -8.57 -2.85
C VAL A 71 24.10 -8.24 -3.16
N GLU A 72 25.03 -8.54 -2.24
CA GLU A 72 26.48 -8.47 -2.45
C GLU A 72 27.05 -9.80 -2.97
#